data_AF-A0A8H4GNX5-F1
#
_entry.id   AF-A0A8H4GNX5-F1
#
_cell.length_a   1.000
_cell.length_b   1.000
_cell.length_c   1.000
_cell.angle_alpha   90.00
_cell.angle_beta   90.00
_cell.angle_gamma   90.00
#
_symmetry.space_group_name_H-M   'P 1'
#
loop_
_entity.id
_entity.type
_entity.pdbx_description
1 polymer ?
#
loop_
_entity_poly.entity_id
_entity_poly.type
_entity_poly.pdbx_seq_one_letter_code
_entity_poly.pdbx_strand_id
1 'polypeptide(L)'
;MIHEAITKKLVDNFGFGAEKRRMLELDVLNGTLAFRDAFQAMLDSVRMPFNECLRIVQENIQLDPSFVNFYLWAKEKSIPIVILSSGMTPVIEALLVSLFAGKPSNIFVIANNVAPHNGIDTVGGWQIKYRDDRQVGQ
;
A
#
# COMPACT_ATOMS: atom_id res chain seq x y z
N MET A 1 -0.02 -3.21 -9.67
CA MET A 1 -0.55 -1.86 -9.96
C MET A 1 -0.81 -0.98 -8.74
N ILE A 2 -1.30 -1.46 -7.58
CA ILE A 2 -1.47 -0.59 -6.38
C ILE A 2 -0.16 -0.42 -5.57
N HIS A 3 0.70 -1.45 -5.55
CA HIS A 3 1.99 -1.41 -4.85
C HIS A 3 2.95 -0.35 -5.40
N GLU A 4 3.01 -0.16 -6.72
CA GLU A 4 3.94 0.80 -7.33
C GLU A 4 3.60 2.26 -6.99
N ALA A 5 2.33 2.60 -6.83
CA ALA A 5 1.93 4.00 -6.70
C ALA A 5 2.24 4.58 -5.30
N ILE A 6 2.06 3.78 -4.24
CA ILE A 6 2.34 4.19 -2.85
C ILE A 6 3.85 4.35 -2.66
N THR A 7 4.60 3.32 -3.04
CA THR A 7 6.06 3.27 -2.87
C THR A 7 6.71 4.34 -3.72
N LYS A 8 6.31 4.50 -4.98
CA LYS A 8 6.89 5.52 -5.86
C LYS A 8 6.63 6.94 -5.34
N LYS A 9 5.41 7.29 -4.91
CA LYS A 9 5.13 8.67 -4.47
C LYS A 9 5.78 9.00 -3.12
N LEU A 10 5.68 8.08 -2.15
CA LEU A 10 6.21 8.32 -0.80
C LEU A 10 7.73 8.19 -0.76
N VAL A 11 8.30 7.12 -1.32
CA VAL A 11 9.75 6.88 -1.26
C VAL A 11 10.52 7.84 -2.15
N ASP A 12 10.00 8.19 -3.33
CA ASP A 12 10.74 9.06 -4.26
C ASP A 12 10.83 10.50 -3.74
N ASN A 13 9.83 10.98 -2.99
CA ASN A 13 9.76 12.37 -2.53
C ASN A 13 10.06 12.57 -1.03
N PHE A 14 9.76 11.58 -0.19
CA PHE A 14 9.85 11.67 1.27
C PHE A 14 10.69 10.55 1.90
N GLY A 15 11.21 9.65 1.08
CA GLY A 15 12.16 8.61 1.45
C GLY A 15 13.56 8.93 0.93
N PHE A 16 14.29 7.87 0.54
CA PHE A 16 15.63 8.02 -0.02
C PHE A 16 15.69 8.19 -1.55
N GLY A 17 14.56 8.44 -2.21
CA GLY A 17 14.51 8.89 -3.60
C GLY A 17 14.39 7.78 -4.65
N ALA A 18 14.06 8.21 -5.88
CA ALA A 18 13.75 7.32 -7.00
C ALA A 18 14.92 6.45 -7.46
N GLU A 19 16.15 6.95 -7.34
CA GLU A 19 17.34 6.19 -7.72
C GLU A 19 17.53 4.97 -6.82
N LYS A 20 17.54 5.18 -5.50
CA LYS A 20 17.70 4.09 -4.53
C LYS A 20 16.51 3.13 -4.54
N ARG A 21 15.28 3.61 -4.75
CA ARG A 21 14.11 2.73 -4.95
C ARG A 21 14.32 1.80 -6.14
N ARG A 22 14.74 2.33 -7.30
CA ARG A 22 14.99 1.52 -8.51
C ARG A 22 16.11 0.50 -8.30
N MET A 23 17.16 0.86 -7.56
CA MET A 23 18.21 -0.10 -7.21
C MET A 23 17.66 -1.28 -6.42
N LEU A 24 16.87 -1.01 -5.37
CA LEU A 24 16.24 -2.07 -4.57
C LEU A 24 15.27 -2.93 -5.41
N GLU A 25 14.52 -2.33 -6.34
CA GLU A 25 13.66 -3.07 -7.28
C GLU A 25 14.47 -4.00 -8.18
N LEU A 26 15.61 -3.53 -8.70
CA LEU A 26 16.54 -4.34 -9.50
C LEU A 26 17.15 -5.48 -8.68
N ASP A 27 17.53 -5.22 -7.43
CA ASP A 27 18.07 -6.26 -6.54
C ASP A 27 17.02 -7.35 -6.23
N VAL A 28 15.76 -6.96 -6.06
CA VAL A 28 14.65 -7.92 -5.91
C VAL A 28 14.44 -8.73 -7.20
N LEU A 29 14.46 -8.08 -8.36
CA LEU A 29 14.31 -8.75 -9.65
C LEU A 29 15.45 -9.73 -9.94
N ASN A 30 16.68 -9.38 -9.52
CA ASN A 30 17.87 -10.21 -9.66
C ASN A 30 17.95 -11.31 -8.59
N GLY A 31 17.03 -11.32 -7.60
CA GLY A 31 17.04 -12.27 -6.49
C GLY A 31 18.18 -12.06 -5.49
N THR A 32 18.88 -10.92 -5.54
CA THR A 32 19.97 -10.57 -4.61
C THR A 32 19.43 -9.99 -3.30
N LEU A 33 18.17 -9.52 -3.29
CA LEU A 33 17.48 -9.02 -2.12
C LEU A 33 16.06 -9.58 -2.06
N ALA A 34 15.60 -9.99 -0.86
CA ALA A 34 14.23 -10.42 -0.70
C ALA A 34 13.26 -9.23 -0.84
N PHE A 35 12.12 -9.45 -1.51
CA PHE A 35 11.08 -8.42 -1.67
C PHE A 35 10.68 -7.79 -0.33
N ARG A 36 10.55 -8.62 0.72
CA ARG A 36 10.19 -8.17 2.07
C ARG A 36 11.20 -7.17 2.63
N ASP A 37 12.48 -7.46 2.48
CA ASP A 37 13.55 -6.63 3.03
C ASP A 37 13.68 -5.33 2.24
N ALA A 38 13.57 -5.41 0.91
CA ALA A 38 13.51 -4.24 0.03
C ALA A 38 12.32 -3.34 0.38
N PHE A 39 11.13 -3.92 0.55
CA PHE A 39 9.92 -3.16 0.83
C PHE A 39 9.93 -2.56 2.23
N GLN A 40 10.43 -3.30 3.24
CA GLN A 40 10.66 -2.75 4.58
C GLN A 40 11.62 -1.56 4.53
N ALA A 41 12.78 -1.70 3.88
CA ALA A 41 13.74 -0.62 3.75
C ALA A 41 13.13 0.62 3.08
N MET A 42 12.35 0.41 2.01
CA MET A 42 11.61 1.47 1.31
C MET A 42 10.67 2.22 2.25
N LEU A 43 9.86 1.52 3.03
CA LEU A 43 8.91 2.16 3.96
C LEU A 43 9.63 2.84 5.13
N ASP A 44 10.67 2.22 5.70
CA ASP A 44 11.47 2.77 6.81
C ASP A 44 12.21 4.06 6.43
N SER A 45 12.42 4.28 5.14
CA SER A 45 13.00 5.51 4.61
C SER A 45 12.12 6.73 4.79
N VAL A 46 10.80 6.52 4.84
CA VAL A 46 9.81 7.58 4.87
C VAL A 46 9.74 8.13 6.29
N ARG A 47 10.36 9.29 6.51
CA ARG A 47 10.39 9.98 7.82
C ARG A 47 9.16 10.86 8.01
N MET A 48 7.98 10.27 7.98
CA MET A 48 6.71 10.98 8.19
C MET A 48 5.75 10.18 9.08
N PRO A 49 4.84 10.86 9.81
CA PRO A 49 3.67 10.24 10.43
C PRO A 49 2.80 9.47 9.44
N PHE A 50 2.15 8.40 9.89
CA PHE A 50 1.34 7.56 9.00
C PHE A 50 0.10 8.27 8.43
N ASN A 51 -0.58 9.09 9.23
CA ASN A 51 -1.69 9.93 8.78
C ASN A 51 -1.31 10.87 7.61
N GLU A 52 -0.12 11.47 7.65
CA GLU A 52 0.39 12.31 6.55
C GLU A 52 0.69 11.48 5.30
N CYS A 53 1.26 10.28 5.47
CA CYS A 53 1.45 9.33 4.37
C CYS A 53 0.11 8.97 3.71
N LEU A 54 -0.92 8.67 4.50
CA LEU A 54 -2.27 8.37 4.02
C LEU A 54 -2.86 9.54 3.24
N ARG A 55 -2.75 10.76 3.79
CA ARG A 55 -3.25 11.98 3.14
C ARG A 55 -2.61 12.21 1.78
N ILE A 56 -1.28 12.15 1.70
CA ILE A 56 -0.54 12.29 0.44
C ILE A 56 -0.97 11.24 -0.57
N VAL A 57 -1.14 9.98 -0.13
CA VAL A 57 -1.62 8.91 -1.00
C VAL A 57 -3.02 9.22 -1.53
N GLN A 58 -3.96 9.61 -0.68
CA GLN A 58 -5.33 9.94 -1.11
C GLN A 58 -5.39 11.15 -2.06
N GLU A 59 -4.56 12.17 -1.83
CA GLU A 59 -4.51 13.36 -2.68
C GLU A 59 -3.87 13.09 -4.06
N ASN A 60 -2.96 12.11 -4.16
CA ASN A 60 -2.15 11.90 -5.36
C ASN A 60 -2.48 10.62 -6.14
N ILE A 61 -3.19 9.66 -5.53
CA ILE A 61 -3.54 8.40 -6.16
C ILE A 61 -5.04 8.39 -6.45
N GLN A 62 -5.37 8.34 -7.73
CA GLN A 62 -6.73 8.12 -8.19
C GLN A 62 -6.89 6.66 -8.61
N LEU A 63 -7.88 5.97 -8.03
CA LEU A 63 -8.28 4.66 -8.51
C LEU A 63 -9.01 4.81 -9.85
N ASP A 64 -8.89 3.79 -10.71
CA ASP A 64 -9.56 3.77 -12.01
C ASP A 64 -11.07 3.98 -11.83
N PRO A 65 -11.66 5.06 -12.38
CA PRO A 65 -13.10 5.31 -12.27
C PRO A 65 -13.95 4.17 -12.85
N SER A 66 -13.42 3.41 -13.82
CA SER A 66 -14.08 2.26 -14.42
C SER A 66 -14.30 1.13 -13.42
N PHE A 67 -13.50 1.08 -12.34
CA PHE A 67 -13.68 0.13 -11.24
C PHE A 67 -15.03 0.31 -10.54
N VAL A 68 -15.60 1.52 -10.55
CA VAL A 68 -16.93 1.77 -9.96
C VAL A 68 -18.01 0.96 -10.68
N ASN A 69 -17.97 0.94 -12.01
CA ASN A 69 -18.93 0.17 -12.81
C ASN A 69 -18.81 -1.33 -12.54
N PHE A 70 -17.58 -1.84 -12.45
CA PHE A 70 -17.31 -3.23 -12.09
C PHE A 70 -17.84 -3.57 -10.69
N TYR A 71 -17.59 -2.70 -9.70
CA TYR A 71 -18.06 -2.87 -8.34
C TYR A 71 -19.59 -2.93 -8.26
N LEU A 72 -20.29 -2.00 -8.94
CA LEU A 72 -21.74 -1.95 -8.94
C LEU A 72 -22.35 -3.20 -9.57
N TRP A 73 -21.78 -3.66 -10.69
CA TRP A 73 -22.19 -4.92 -11.33
C TRP A 73 -21.97 -6.13 -10.40
N ALA A 74 -20.80 -6.25 -9.78
CA ALA A 74 -20.50 -7.34 -8.87
C ALA A 74 -21.45 -7.34 -7.65
N LYS A 75 -21.73 -6.15 -7.11
CA LYS A 75 -22.68 -5.97 -6.00
C LYS A 75 -24.09 -6.41 -6.38
N GLU A 76 -24.59 -6.02 -7.55
CA GLU A 76 -25.89 -6.45 -8.07
C GLU A 76 -25.98 -7.98 -8.20
N LYS A 77 -24.90 -8.62 -8.63
CA LYS A 77 -24.82 -10.08 -8.76
C LYS A 77 -24.48 -10.81 -7.47
N SER A 78 -24.39 -10.11 -6.34
CA SER A 78 -23.96 -10.68 -5.05
C SER A 78 -22.60 -11.39 -5.12
N ILE A 79 -21.71 -10.90 -5.98
CA ILE A 79 -20.35 -11.43 -6.16
C ILE A 79 -19.42 -10.74 -5.16
N PRO A 80 -18.69 -11.51 -4.33
CA PRO A 80 -17.65 -10.95 -3.48
C PRO A 80 -16.41 -10.59 -4.30
N ILE A 81 -15.82 -9.42 -4.02
CA ILE A 81 -14.56 -8.98 -4.62
C ILE A 81 -13.45 -9.14 -3.58
N VAL A 82 -12.35 -9.77 -3.97
CA VAL A 82 -11.15 -9.90 -3.13
C VAL A 82 -10.02 -9.10 -3.76
N ILE A 83 -9.44 -8.16 -3.01
CA ILE A 83 -8.25 -7.42 -3.39
C ILE A 83 -7.06 -8.05 -2.68
N LEU A 84 -6.20 -8.73 -3.43
CA LEU A 84 -4.92 -9.25 -2.96
C LEU A 84 -3.80 -8.25 -3.29
N SER A 85 -3.05 -7.79 -2.30
CA SER A 85 -2.03 -6.76 -2.48
C SER A 85 -0.87 -6.92 -1.51
N SER A 86 0.36 -6.71 -1.99
CA SER A 86 1.56 -6.59 -1.14
C SER A 86 1.64 -5.25 -0.39
N GLY A 87 0.73 -4.31 -0.67
CA GLY A 87 0.62 -3.03 0.04
C GLY A 87 0.05 -3.18 1.46
N MET A 88 -0.45 -2.07 2.00
CA MET A 88 -0.98 -2.00 3.38
C MET A 88 -2.49 -1.78 3.38
N THR A 89 -3.21 -2.59 4.16
CA THR A 89 -4.67 -2.58 4.28
C THR A 89 -5.23 -1.18 4.57
N PRO A 90 -4.71 -0.39 5.54
CA PRO A 90 -5.26 0.93 5.82
C PRO A 90 -5.17 1.90 4.63
N VAL A 91 -4.14 1.76 3.80
CA VAL A 91 -3.98 2.59 2.59
C VAL A 91 -4.98 2.20 1.52
N ILE A 92 -5.16 0.89 1.29
CA ILE A 92 -6.13 0.39 0.29
C ILE A 92 -7.55 0.77 0.70
N GLU A 93 -7.90 0.58 1.98
CA GLU A 93 -9.22 0.98 2.49
C GLU A 93 -9.46 2.49 2.36
N ALA A 94 -8.46 3.32 2.65
CA ALA A 94 -8.55 4.78 2.48
C ALA A 94 -8.83 5.18 1.03
N LEU A 95 -8.16 4.54 0.05
CA LEU A 95 -8.39 4.77 -1.37
C LEU A 95 -9.78 4.31 -1.83
N LEU A 96 -10.25 3.16 -1.33
CA LEU A 96 -11.60 2.67 -1.63
C LEU A 96 -12.68 3.60 -1.06
N VAL A 97 -12.50 4.11 0.16
CA VAL A 97 -13.41 5.08 0.77
C VAL A 97 -13.44 6.38 -0.04
N SER A 98 -12.28 6.87 -0.51
CA SER A 98 -12.21 8.03 -1.40
C SER A 98 -12.94 7.80 -2.73
N LEU A 99 -12.87 6.59 -3.30
CA LEU A 99 -13.54 6.27 -4.58
C LEU A 99 -15.06 6.13 -4.44
N PHE A 100 -15.52 5.47 -3.38
CA PHE A 100 -16.95 5.14 -3.20
C PHE A 100 -17.69 6.11 -2.27
N ALA A 101 -17.01 7.11 -1.70
CA ALA A 101 -17.51 7.97 -0.63
C ALA A 101 -18.07 7.18 0.56
N GLY A 102 -17.52 5.99 0.84
CA GLY A 102 -17.99 5.07 1.86
C GLY A 102 -17.29 3.72 1.80
N LYS A 103 -17.42 2.90 2.86
CA LYS A 103 -16.81 1.57 2.91
C LYS A 103 -17.63 0.57 2.07
N PRO A 104 -17.04 -0.04 1.02
CA PRO A 104 -17.74 -1.02 0.21
C PRO A 104 -18.03 -2.30 1.03
N SER A 105 -19.23 -2.85 0.91
CA SER A 105 -19.72 -3.94 1.77
C SER A 105 -19.30 -5.35 1.30
N ASN A 106 -19.00 -5.52 0.01
CA ASN A 106 -18.63 -6.80 -0.62
C ASN A 106 -17.19 -6.82 -1.16
N ILE A 107 -16.31 -5.93 -0.65
CA ILE A 107 -14.88 -5.95 -0.96
C ILE A 107 -14.11 -6.43 0.28
N PHE A 108 -13.27 -7.44 0.08
CA PHE A 108 -12.38 -7.99 1.10
C PHE A 108 -10.94 -7.70 0.70
N VAL A 109 -10.19 -7.05 1.58
CA VAL A 109 -8.77 -6.74 1.34
C VAL A 109 -7.90 -7.76 2.06
N ILE A 110 -7.04 -8.44 1.30
CA ILE A 110 -5.99 -9.32 1.79
C ILE A 110 -4.67 -8.62 1.47
N ALA A 111 -4.10 -7.99 2.49
CA ALA A 111 -2.84 -7.26 2.37
C ALA A 111 -2.08 -7.25 3.70
N ASN A 112 -0.87 -6.69 3.69
CA ASN A 112 -0.14 -6.39 4.92
C ASN A 112 -0.88 -5.33 5.74
N ASN A 113 -0.48 -5.13 6.98
CA ASN A 113 -1.05 -4.10 7.85
C ASN A 113 0.03 -3.12 8.31
N VAL A 114 -0.35 -2.15 9.14
CA VAL A 114 0.57 -1.22 9.79
C VAL A 114 0.51 -1.44 11.29
N ALA A 115 1.68 -1.41 11.93
CA ALA A 115 1.80 -1.47 13.37
C ALA A 115 2.48 -0.20 13.90
N PRO A 116 2.11 0.25 15.11
CA PRO A 116 2.89 1.27 15.80
C PRO A 116 4.28 0.72 16.12
N HIS A 117 5.28 1.59 16.04
CA HIS A 117 6.63 1.38 16.54
C HIS A 117 6.85 2.28 17.78
N ASN A 118 6.64 3.61 17.64
CA ASN A 118 6.75 4.62 18.70
C ASN A 118 5.60 5.64 18.66
N GLY A 119 4.40 5.17 18.28
CA GLY A 119 3.20 5.96 18.05
C GLY A 119 2.96 6.18 16.55
N ILE A 120 1.87 5.63 16.01
CA ILE A 120 1.66 5.52 14.56
C ILE A 120 1.71 6.86 13.80
N ASP A 121 1.30 7.95 14.46
CA ASP A 121 1.29 9.31 13.90
C ASP A 121 2.48 10.17 14.38
N THR A 122 3.58 9.53 14.81
CA THR A 122 4.87 10.19 15.05
C THR A 122 5.85 9.89 13.91
N VAL A 123 6.83 10.76 13.72
CA VAL A 123 7.88 10.56 12.69
C VAL A 123 8.67 9.29 13.01
N GLY A 124 8.66 8.33 12.08
CA GLY A 124 9.28 7.02 12.30
C GLY A 124 8.54 6.14 13.32
N GLY A 125 7.30 6.49 13.64
CA GLY A 125 6.50 5.84 14.66
C GLY A 125 5.61 4.70 14.17
N TRP A 126 5.67 4.38 12.88
CA TRP A 126 4.95 3.27 12.25
C TRP A 126 5.90 2.35 11.49
N GLN A 127 5.48 1.10 11.33
CA GLN A 127 6.19 0.09 10.56
C GLN A 127 5.16 -0.82 9.87
N ILE A 128 5.55 -1.41 8.75
CA ILE A 128 4.74 -2.44 8.12
C ILE A 128 4.66 -3.67 9.03
N LYS A 129 3.45 -4.21 9.16
CA LYS A 129 3.17 -5.51 9.77
C LYS A 129 2.85 -6.47 8.66
N TYR A 130 3.83 -7.29 8.30
CA TYR A 130 3.63 -8.35 7.31
C TYR A 130 2.54 -9.32 7.77
N ARG A 131 1.70 -9.74 6.83
CA ARG A 131 0.63 -10.71 7.09
C ARG A 131 1.18 -12.12 7.20
N ASP A 132 2.16 -12.45 6.37
CA ASP A 132 2.79 -13.76 6.30
C ASP A 132 4.26 -13.69 6.70
N ASP A 133 4.73 -14.76 7.36
CA ASP A 133 6.14 -14.92 7.74
C ASP A 133 7.02 -15.36 6.57
N ARG A 134 6.42 -15.67 5.42
CA ARG A 134 7.14 -16.16 4.23
C ARG A 134 7.89 -15.01 3.56
N GLN A 135 9.13 -15.27 3.15
CA GLN A 135 9.98 -14.30 2.45
C GLN A 135 9.45 -13.89 1.06
N VAL A 136 8.52 -14.68 0.52
CA VAL A 136 7.85 -14.44 -0.76
C VAL A 136 6.42 -13.99 -0.46
N GLY A 137 6.09 -12.74 -0.80
CA GLY A 137 4.71 -12.26 -0.71
C GLY A 137 3.84 -12.97 -1.74
N GLN A 138 2.91 -13.80 -1.28
CA GLN A 138 1.78 -14.32 -2.07
C GLN A 138 0.53 -14.26 -1.21
#